data_AF-A0A4Q3LEA5-F1
#
_entry.id   AF-A0A4Q3LEA5-F1
#
_cell.length_a   1.000
_cell.length_b   1.000
_cell.length_c   1.000
_cell.angle_alpha   90.00
_cell.angle_beta   90.00
_cell.angle_gamma   90.00
#
_symmetry.space_group_name_H-M   'P 1'
#
loop_
_entity.id
_entity.type
_entity.pdbx_description
1 polymer ?
#
loop_
_entity_poly.entity_id
_entity_poly.type
_entity_poly.pdbx_seq_one_letter_code
_entity_poly.pdbx_strand_id
1 'polypeptide(L)'
;MITVTWAVFAVLALLWTGGAAMAAALAGWTAQAIADGTAVGAAREIAAVPVPQWMALWMDTAFVEALQSALSWAVEAGRHALPFVGTAAGWLVPMVWIAWAIGLAFLLAAAATAHLLVRRFRPARRPA
;
A
#
# COMPACT_ATOMS: atom_id res chain seq x y z
N MET A 1 -10.97 -27.72 1.29
CA MET A 1 -11.45 -26.75 2.30
C MET A 1 -10.26 -25.99 2.90
N ILE A 2 -9.49 -26.59 3.82
CA ILE A 2 -8.35 -25.93 4.50
C ILE A 2 -7.27 -25.46 3.51
N THR A 3 -6.90 -26.27 2.52
CA THR A 3 -5.89 -25.90 1.50
C THR A 3 -6.31 -24.68 0.69
N VAL A 4 -7.62 -24.53 0.41
CA VAL A 4 -8.16 -23.39 -0.34
C VAL A 4 -8.14 -22.12 0.51
N THR A 5 -8.49 -22.22 1.81
CA THR A 5 -8.39 -21.09 2.76
C THR A 5 -6.96 -20.55 2.85
N TRP A 6 -5.97 -21.45 2.96
CA TRP A 6 -4.56 -21.06 2.99
C TRP A 6 -4.05 -20.55 1.64
N ALA A 7 -4.55 -21.07 0.51
CA ALA A 7 -4.18 -20.57 -0.81
C ALA A 7 -4.69 -19.14 -1.06
N VAL A 8 -5.96 -18.85 -0.73
CA VAL A 8 -6.53 -17.49 -0.81
C VAL A 8 -5.77 -16.55 0.12
N PHE A 9 -5.46 -17.02 1.33
CA PHE A 9 -4.66 -16.28 2.28
C PHE A 9 -3.26 -15.94 1.75
N ALA A 10 -2.57 -16.91 1.15
CA ALA A 10 -1.25 -16.72 0.59
C ALA A 10 -1.25 -15.68 -0.55
N VAL A 11 -2.28 -15.70 -1.41
CA VAL A 11 -2.44 -14.70 -2.48
C VAL A 11 -2.67 -13.30 -1.90
N LEU A 12 -3.56 -13.16 -0.92
CA LEU A 12 -3.80 -11.88 -0.26
C LEU A 12 -2.55 -11.36 0.47
N ALA A 13 -1.83 -12.24 1.15
CA ALA A 13 -0.58 -11.90 1.83
C ALA A 13 0.52 -11.49 0.84
N LEU A 14 0.62 -12.16 -0.31
CA LEU A 14 1.55 -11.79 -1.38
C LEU A 14 1.19 -10.43 -1.97
N LEU A 15 -0.08 -10.17 -2.23
CA LEU A 15 -0.54 -8.89 -2.76
C LEU A 15 -0.29 -7.75 -1.76
N TRP A 16 -0.60 -7.98 -0.48
CA TRP A 16 -0.32 -7.03 0.62
C TRP A 16 1.17 -6.75 0.78
N THR A 17 1.99 -7.81 0.78
CA THR A 17 3.46 -7.69 0.92
C THR A 17 4.07 -7.01 -0.29
N GLY A 18 3.60 -7.33 -1.50
CA GLY A 18 4.01 -6.65 -2.73
C GLY A 18 3.65 -5.16 -2.70
N GLY A 19 2.43 -4.83 -2.26
CA GLY A 19 1.99 -3.45 -2.09
C GLY A 19 2.86 -2.67 -1.09
N ALA A 20 3.16 -3.26 0.07
CA ALA A 20 4.04 -2.65 1.07
C ALA A 20 5.48 -2.49 0.56
N ALA A 21 6.02 -3.48 -0.14
CA ALA A 21 7.35 -3.40 -0.74
C ALA A 21 7.43 -2.28 -1.80
N MET A 22 6.40 -2.15 -2.64
CA MET A 22 6.32 -1.10 -3.65
C MET A 22 6.20 0.29 -3.01
N ALA A 23 5.39 0.42 -1.95
CA ALA A 23 5.30 1.65 -1.17
C ALA A 23 6.62 2.03 -0.48
N ALA A 24 7.33 1.06 0.10
CA ALA A 24 8.65 1.28 0.70
C ALA A 24 9.70 1.68 -0.34
N ALA A 25 9.70 1.04 -1.52
CA ALA A 25 10.60 1.40 -2.62
C ALA A 25 10.32 2.82 -3.14
N LEU A 26 9.04 3.17 -3.33
CA LEU A 26 8.62 4.53 -3.69
C LEU A 26 9.03 5.56 -2.65
N ALA A 27 8.83 5.28 -1.36
CA ALA A 27 9.26 6.14 -0.26
C ALA A 27 10.79 6.33 -0.24
N GLY A 28 11.56 5.26 -0.45
CA GLY A 28 13.02 5.34 -0.55
C GLY A 28 13.49 6.15 -1.75
N TRP A 29 12.93 5.89 -2.94
CA TRP A 29 13.27 6.61 -4.16
C TRP A 29 12.91 8.08 -4.09
N THR A 30 11.74 8.43 -3.53
CA THR A 30 11.34 9.82 -3.34
C THR A 30 12.22 10.55 -2.33
N ALA A 31 12.56 9.92 -1.21
CA ALA A 31 13.49 10.48 -0.24
C ALA A 31 14.85 10.79 -0.88
N GLN A 32 15.34 9.88 -1.72
CA GLN A 32 16.61 10.04 -2.41
C GLN A 32 16.56 11.11 -3.50
N ALA A 33 15.48 11.16 -4.29
CA ALA A 33 15.28 12.22 -5.29
C ALA A 33 15.18 13.63 -4.65
N ILE A 34 14.65 13.74 -3.44
CA ILE A 34 14.66 14.98 -2.67
C ILE A 34 16.07 15.33 -2.21
N ALA A 35 16.82 14.36 -1.68
CA ALA A 35 18.21 14.55 -1.25
C ALA A 35 19.13 14.98 -2.41
N ASP A 36 18.92 14.41 -3.60
CA ASP A 36 19.67 14.72 -4.82
C ASP A 36 19.18 16.00 -5.53
N GLY A 37 18.09 16.62 -5.05
CA GLY A 37 17.48 17.82 -5.64
C GLY A 37 16.75 17.58 -6.98
N THR A 38 16.61 16.33 -7.42
CA THR A 38 16.02 15.95 -8.71
C THR A 38 14.49 15.81 -8.67
N ALA A 39 13.90 15.77 -7.46
CA ALA A 39 12.46 15.58 -7.26
C ALA A 39 11.59 16.59 -8.02
N VAL A 40 12.01 17.86 -8.10
CA VAL A 40 11.25 18.92 -8.79
C VAL A 40 11.30 18.74 -10.32
N GLY A 41 12.41 18.25 -10.86
CA GLY A 41 12.56 17.95 -12.28
C GLY A 41 11.70 16.78 -12.71
N ALA A 42 11.77 15.67 -11.98
CA ALA A 42 10.97 14.46 -12.24
C ALA A 42 9.46 14.75 -12.14
N ALA A 43 9.02 15.57 -11.16
CA ALA A 43 7.62 15.96 -11.04
C ALA A 43 7.13 16.78 -12.24
N ARG A 44 7.97 17.66 -12.80
CA ARG A 44 7.63 18.43 -14.02
C ARG A 44 7.53 17.55 -15.25
N GLU A 45 8.41 16.57 -15.39
CA GLU A 45 8.36 15.62 -16.51
C GLU A 45 7.09 14.75 -16.45
N ILE A 46 6.72 14.25 -15.28
CA ILE A 46 5.49 13.46 -15.09
C ILE A 46 4.24 14.32 -15.36
N ALA A 47 4.22 15.58 -14.90
CA ALA A 47 3.11 16.49 -15.14
C ALA A 47 2.96 16.89 -16.63
N ALA A 48 4.03 16.78 -17.42
CA ALA A 48 4.02 17.05 -18.85
C ALA A 48 3.50 15.86 -19.69
N VAL A 49 3.31 14.67 -19.08
CA VAL A 49 2.76 13.50 -19.78
C VAL A 49 1.28 13.76 -20.10
N PRO A 50 0.88 13.80 -21.39
CA PRO A 50 -0.51 14.01 -21.75
C PRO A 50 -1.36 12.85 -21.23
N VAL A 51 -2.45 13.16 -20.53
CA VAL A 51 -3.38 12.17 -19.97
C VAL A 51 -4.02 11.39 -21.13
N PRO A 52 -3.80 10.07 -21.23
CA PRO A 52 -4.35 9.29 -22.33
C PRO A 52 -5.88 9.22 -22.28
N GLN A 53 -6.53 9.27 -23.44
CA GLN A 53 -7.99 9.19 -23.59
C GLN A 53 -8.63 7.94 -22.96
N TRP A 54 -7.91 6.82 -22.89
CA TRP A 54 -8.43 5.61 -22.25
C TRP A 54 -8.64 5.79 -20.76
N MET A 55 -7.94 6.73 -20.10
CA MET A 55 -8.07 7.00 -18.68
C MET A 55 -9.44 7.60 -18.33
N ALA A 56 -10.06 8.32 -19.27
CA ALA A 56 -11.41 8.87 -19.12
C ALA A 56 -12.50 7.79 -19.01
N LEU A 57 -12.21 6.55 -19.40
CA LEU A 57 -13.13 5.41 -19.23
C LEU A 57 -13.10 4.84 -17.80
N TRP A 58 -12.05 5.13 -17.02
CA TRP A 58 -11.83 4.56 -15.68
C TRP A 58 -11.88 5.59 -14.56
N MET A 59 -11.64 6.87 -14.85
CA MET A 59 -11.69 7.96 -13.87
C MET A 59 -12.86 8.90 -14.19
N ASP A 60 -13.81 9.01 -13.27
CA ASP A 60 -14.84 10.04 -13.32
C ASP A 60 -14.26 11.42 -12.93
N THR A 61 -14.93 12.50 -13.32
CA THR A 61 -14.49 13.87 -13.02
C THR A 61 -14.33 14.11 -11.51
N ALA A 62 -15.19 13.53 -10.68
CA ALA A 62 -15.10 13.66 -9.22
C ALA A 62 -13.83 12.99 -8.66
N PHE A 63 -13.43 11.84 -9.21
CA PHE A 63 -12.15 11.21 -8.85
C PHE A 63 -10.94 12.06 -9.25
N VAL A 64 -10.99 12.72 -10.40
CA VAL A 64 -9.93 13.66 -10.83
C VAL A 64 -9.86 14.87 -9.91
N GLU A 65 -10.99 15.48 -9.54
CA GLU A 65 -11.03 16.60 -8.59
C GLU A 65 -10.58 16.19 -7.19
N ALA A 66 -10.99 15.01 -6.70
CA ALA A 66 -10.53 14.45 -5.44
C ALA A 66 -9.01 14.22 -5.44
N LEU A 67 -8.46 13.73 -6.56
CA LEU A 67 -7.02 13.56 -6.70
C LEU A 67 -6.27 14.89 -6.73
N GLN A 68 -6.78 15.89 -7.45
CA GLN A 68 -6.18 17.23 -7.51
C GLN A 68 -6.22 17.94 -6.15
N SER A 69 -7.32 17.82 -5.41
CA SER A 69 -7.44 18.35 -4.06
C SER A 69 -6.51 17.63 -3.08
N ALA A 70 -6.40 16.30 -3.16
CA ALA A 70 -5.44 15.54 -2.36
C ALA A 70 -3.98 15.91 -2.68
N LEU A 71 -3.64 16.10 -3.96
CA LEU A 71 -2.32 16.53 -4.40
C LEU A 71 -1.99 17.95 -3.92
N SER A 72 -2.91 18.89 -4.05
CA SER A 72 -2.70 20.26 -3.57
C SER A 72 -2.55 20.32 -2.05
N TRP A 73 -3.37 19.57 -1.31
CA TRP A 73 -3.20 19.39 0.14
C TRP A 73 -1.85 18.79 0.49
N ALA A 74 -1.39 17.76 -0.23
CA ALA A 74 -0.10 17.12 0.00
C ALA A 74 1.08 18.06 -0.26
N VAL A 75 1.02 18.88 -1.31
CA VAL A 75 2.04 19.89 -1.62
C VAL A 75 2.09 20.96 -0.52
N GLU A 76 0.94 21.43 -0.06
CA GLU A 76 0.86 22.47 0.98
C GLU A 76 1.33 21.96 2.36
N ALA A 77 0.96 20.74 2.71
CA ALA A 77 1.48 20.03 3.88
C ALA A 77 3.00 19.81 3.78
N GLY A 78 3.49 19.45 2.58
CA GLY A 78 4.91 19.28 2.29
C GLY A 78 5.72 20.57 2.46
N ARG A 79 5.18 21.72 2.06
CA ARG A 79 5.82 23.03 2.25
C ARG A 79 6.05 23.38 3.72
N HIS A 80 5.08 23.09 4.59
CA HIS A 80 5.22 23.28 6.03
C HIS A 80 6.18 22.28 6.67
N ALA A 81 6.28 21.08 6.10
CA ALA A 81 7.16 20.02 6.59
C ALA A 81 8.60 20.12 6.05
N LEU A 82 8.89 20.96 5.05
CA LEU A 82 10.20 21.11 4.37
C LEU A 82 11.43 21.06 5.31
N PRO A 83 11.45 21.75 6.48
CA PRO A 83 12.60 21.71 7.39
C PRO A 83 12.83 20.32 8.02
N PHE A 84 11.77 19.52 8.14
CA PHE A 84 11.77 18.19 8.74
C PHE A 84 11.73 17.06 7.71
N VAL A 85 11.67 17.37 6.41
CA VAL A 85 11.52 16.37 5.32
C VAL A 85 12.62 15.33 5.38
N GLY A 86 13.88 15.72 5.64
CA GLY A 86 14.98 14.75 5.76
C GLY A 86 14.77 13.73 6.90
N THR A 87 14.36 14.20 8.07
CA THR A 87 14.09 13.34 9.24
C THR A 87 12.82 12.51 9.06
N ALA A 88 11.75 13.11 8.55
CA ALA A 88 10.48 12.42 8.29
C ALA A 88 10.62 11.36 7.18
N ALA A 89 11.40 11.65 6.13
CA ALA A 89 11.67 10.70 5.06
C ALA A 89 12.42 9.46 5.56
N GLY A 90 13.33 9.62 6.52
CA GLY A 90 13.99 8.50 7.20
C GLY A 90 13.03 7.58 7.97
N TRP A 91 11.89 8.09 8.43
CA TRP A 91 10.87 7.33 9.16
C TRP A 91 9.78 6.71 8.28
N LEU A 92 9.64 7.15 7.02
CA LEU A 92 8.66 6.60 6.09
C LEU A 92 8.83 5.09 5.88
N VAL A 93 10.06 4.64 5.62
CA VAL A 93 10.34 3.22 5.38
C VAL A 93 10.05 2.36 6.63
N PRO A 94 10.53 2.70 7.84
CA PRO A 94 10.12 2.01 9.08
C PRO A 94 8.60 1.98 9.31
N MET A 95 7.89 3.09 9.05
CA MET A 95 6.43 3.17 9.21
C MET A 95 5.71 2.21 8.26
N VAL A 96 6.16 2.09 7.00
CA VAL A 96 5.61 1.13 6.03
C VAL A 96 5.81 -0.30 6.53
N TRP A 97 6.96 -0.63 7.11
CA TRP A 97 7.20 -1.96 7.69
C TRP A 97 6.33 -2.24 8.92
N ILE A 98 6.08 -1.24 9.77
CA ILE A 98 5.14 -1.36 10.90
C ILE A 98 3.72 -1.62 10.39
N ALA A 99 3.26 -0.84 9.42
CA ALA A 99 1.94 -1.02 8.79
C ALA A 99 1.83 -2.41 8.13
N TRP A 100 2.87 -2.86 7.44
CA TRP A 100 2.95 -4.20 6.87
C TRP A 100 2.81 -5.28 7.94
N ALA A 101 3.57 -5.17 9.05
CA ALA A 101 3.56 -6.15 10.13
C ALA A 101 2.18 -6.26 10.80
N ILE A 102 1.52 -5.12 11.03
CA ILE A 102 0.15 -5.07 11.56
C ILE A 102 -0.82 -5.74 10.59
N GLY A 103 -0.76 -5.39 9.29
CA GLY A 103 -1.61 -5.98 8.28
C GLY A 103 -1.43 -7.49 8.16
N LEU A 104 -0.17 -7.96 8.13
CA LEU A 104 0.15 -9.39 8.06
C LEU A 104 -0.32 -10.14 9.32
N ALA A 105 -0.16 -9.56 10.51
CA ALA A 105 -0.64 -10.15 11.76
C ALA A 105 -2.17 -10.30 11.76
N PHE A 106 -2.91 -9.28 11.30
CA PHE A 106 -4.37 -9.34 11.15
C PHE A 106 -4.80 -10.44 10.19
N LEU A 107 -4.15 -10.50 9.03
CA LEU A 107 -4.31 -11.53 8.03
C LEU A 107 -4.11 -12.93 8.68
N LEU A 108 -2.98 -13.15 9.36
CA LEU A 108 -2.68 -14.43 10.00
C LEU A 108 -3.70 -14.81 11.09
N ALA A 109 -4.14 -13.84 11.89
CA ALA A 109 -5.17 -14.05 12.90
C ALA A 109 -6.49 -14.50 12.27
N ALA A 110 -6.90 -13.89 11.15
CA ALA A 110 -8.09 -14.29 10.41
C ALA A 110 -7.97 -15.72 9.85
N ALA A 111 -6.81 -16.07 9.27
CA ALA A 111 -6.54 -17.41 8.76
C ALA A 111 -6.57 -18.47 9.88
N ALA A 112 -5.95 -18.18 11.03
CA ALA A 112 -5.97 -19.05 12.20
C ALA A 112 -7.39 -19.25 12.73
N THR A 113 -8.18 -18.18 12.81
CA THR A 113 -9.58 -18.23 13.27
C THR A 113 -10.43 -19.10 12.34
N ALA A 114 -10.30 -18.91 11.02
CA ALA A 114 -10.98 -19.73 10.03
C ALA A 114 -10.56 -21.22 10.13
N HIS A 115 -9.26 -21.49 10.34
CA HIS A 115 -8.75 -22.84 10.51
C HIS A 115 -9.32 -23.52 11.77
N LEU A 116 -9.38 -22.81 12.89
CA LEU A 116 -9.94 -23.30 14.16
C LEU A 116 -11.44 -23.58 14.05
N LEU A 117 -12.21 -22.71 13.40
CA LEU A 117 -13.64 -22.94 13.12
C LEU A 117 -13.83 -24.20 12.29
N VAL A 118 -13.09 -24.37 11.19
CA VAL A 118 -13.20 -25.56 10.33
C VAL A 118 -12.84 -26.85 11.08
N ARG A 119 -11.87 -26.81 12.00
CA ARG A 119 -11.55 -27.96 12.86
C ARG A 119 -12.65 -28.26 13.87
N ARG A 120 -13.27 -27.23 14.45
CA ARG A 120 -14.38 -27.38 15.42
C ARG A 120 -15.63 -28.02 14.82
N PHE A 121 -15.90 -27.80 13.53
CA PHE A 121 -17.07 -28.33 12.84
C PHE A 121 -16.83 -29.64 12.06
N ARG A 122 -15.66 -30.28 12.19
CA ARG A 122 -15.44 -31.61 11.60
C ARG A 122 -16.11 -32.68 12.47
N PRO A 123 -17.13 -33.41 11.98
CA PRO A 123 -17.74 -34.50 12.72
C PRO A 123 -16.69 -35.58 12.98
N ALA A 124 -16.59 -36.04 14.23
CA ALA A 124 -15.82 -37.24 14.55
C ALA A 124 -16.35 -38.38 13.66
N ARG A 125 -15.52 -38.89 12.74
CA ARG A 125 -15.82 -40.15 12.05
C ARG A 125 -15.95 -41.21 13.14
N ARG A 126 -17.18 -41.65 13.43
CA ARG A 126 -17.41 -42.84 14.26
C ARG A 126 -16.78 -44.03 13.51
N PRO A 127 -15.80 -44.74 14.09
CA PRO A 127 -15.40 -46.03 13.55
C PRO A 127 -16.60 -46.98 13.67
N ALA A 128 -16.86 -47.72 12.59
CA ALA A 128 -17.89 -48.77 12.53
C ALA A 128 -17.45 -50.01 13.32
#